data_AF-A0A9D2K088-F1
#
_entry.id   AF-A0A9D2K088-F1
#
_cell.length_a   1.000
_cell.length_b   1.000
_cell.length_c   1.000
_cell.angle_alpha   90.00
_cell.angle_beta   90.00
_cell.angle_gamma   90.00
#
_symmetry.space_group_name_H-M   'P 1'
#
loop_
_entity.id
_entity.type
_entity.pdbx_description
1 polymer ?
#
loop_
_entity_poly.entity_id
_entity_poly.type
_entity_poly.pdbx_seq_one_letter_code
_entity_poly.pdbx_strand_id
1 'polypeptide(L)'
;MAKKKICIFIGSSIVEFKEERMELENFIHRLSNDFEDRYDTRVIPVVCEAFDPAMARTRKQDDYLESMRGCEMCFFLFYTRAGEYTIEEFREAYQTFLDKGAPKVYVYFKELGQDEKIEPSLTEFMAEVDKTYKHFYNMFSHLDTVKLRILLGIKLNAMDYLPIEVEGNACKVGGHTLEGVDLRNVPEYANSKELAVFGRQLKETEEIYLRMKGQYDAQKGDEAFYREYAQVAAHYHQLKKTVADLRSDLFELMLKLDSTFTSGEVTPRMKEAYRLLEAGDKEGCIRILNDEESDRDYYDAQARLDAAVARLLEEKKKIAINYIREKKLAIDVLETMYLYKKRHEAMDELYRKIVAEAEEYNVEQDIFYDYAKFLGKQKRFQEAICYAEKLQALYESGSLQPSERKTAALLNLLGILYSGTYTYAKAVECCTNALEIRKRLAETNPGAFEPDLAISYNNLGNLYSKTNDFAKAEECYTK
;
A
#
# COMPACT_ATOMS: atom_id res chain seq x y z
N MET A 1 27.17 -17.11 21.91
CA MET A 1 26.46 -16.43 20.80
C MET A 1 26.68 -14.93 20.98
N ALA A 2 26.74 -14.14 19.90
CA ALA A 2 26.87 -12.69 20.03
C ALA A 2 25.53 -12.14 20.56
N LYS A 3 25.57 -11.37 21.66
CA LYS A 3 24.37 -10.75 22.25
C LYS A 3 23.66 -9.88 21.21
N LYS A 4 22.33 -9.87 21.21
CA LYS A 4 21.55 -8.98 20.34
C LYS A 4 21.84 -7.53 20.75
N LYS A 5 22.08 -6.65 19.78
CA LYS A 5 22.30 -5.22 20.03
C LYS A 5 21.13 -4.43 19.46
N ILE A 6 20.67 -3.44 20.20
CA ILE A 6 19.67 -2.46 19.75
C ILE A 6 20.29 -1.08 19.94
N CYS A 7 20.68 -0.45 18.85
CA CYS A 7 21.26 0.87 18.79
C CYS A 7 20.15 1.93 18.63
N ILE A 8 20.18 2.94 19.49
CA ILE A 8 19.21 4.05 19.51
C ILE A 8 19.97 5.35 19.33
N PHE A 9 19.73 6.03 18.22
CA PHE A 9 20.31 7.35 17.95
C PHE A 9 19.48 8.46 18.59
N ILE A 10 20.13 9.44 19.22
CA ILE A 10 19.47 10.64 19.79
C ILE A 10 20.03 11.89 19.12
N GLY A 11 19.27 12.45 18.18
CA GLY A 11 19.55 13.72 17.50
C GLY A 11 18.86 14.87 18.22
N SER A 12 19.62 15.80 18.80
CA SER A 12 19.07 17.01 19.42
C SER A 12 20.14 18.07 19.61
N SER A 13 19.71 19.30 19.91
CA SER A 13 20.65 20.40 20.22
C SER A 13 21.48 20.09 21.47
N ILE A 14 22.81 20.07 21.30
CA ILE A 14 23.80 19.87 22.37
C ILE A 14 23.67 20.92 23.47
N VAL A 15 23.26 22.14 23.10
CA VAL A 15 23.16 23.26 24.03
C VAL A 15 21.82 23.24 24.77
N GLU A 16 20.72 23.00 24.05
CA GLU A 16 19.36 23.13 24.62
C GLU A 16 18.90 21.88 25.37
N PHE A 17 19.47 20.71 25.06
CA PHE A 17 19.09 19.43 25.66
C PHE A 17 20.24 18.78 26.44
N LYS A 18 21.21 19.55 26.92
CA LYS A 18 22.40 18.97 27.59
C LYS A 18 22.03 18.06 28.76
N GLU A 19 21.14 18.51 29.64
CA GLU A 19 20.71 17.74 30.81
C GLU A 19 19.80 16.59 30.39
N GLU A 20 18.86 16.86 29.48
CA GLU A 20 17.93 15.87 28.98
C GLU A 20 18.62 14.71 28.24
N ARG A 21 19.67 14.98 27.46
CA ARG A 21 20.48 13.97 26.78
C ARG A 21 21.15 13.05 27.79
N MET A 22 21.81 13.62 28.80
CA MET A 22 22.44 12.84 29.88
C MET A 22 21.42 11.98 30.62
N GLU A 23 20.21 12.49 30.85
CA GLU A 23 19.14 11.72 31.49
C GLU A 23 18.64 10.57 30.60
N LEU A 24 18.44 10.81 29.31
CA LEU A 24 18.05 9.78 28.33
C LEU A 24 19.12 8.70 28.18
N GLU A 25 20.39 9.08 28.12
CA GLU A 25 21.53 8.14 28.09
C GLU A 25 21.57 7.28 29.34
N ASN A 26 21.46 7.88 30.52
CA ASN A 26 21.41 7.16 31.79
C ASN A 26 20.19 6.23 31.88
N PHE A 27 19.04 6.64 31.32
CA PHE A 27 17.87 5.78 31.20
C PHE A 27 18.14 4.58 30.29
N ILE A 28 18.68 4.79 29.09
CA ILE A 28 19.00 3.70 28.15
C ILE A 28 20.05 2.76 28.74
N HIS A 29 21.06 3.27 29.45
CA HIS A 29 22.06 2.42 30.11
C HIS A 29 21.46 1.55 31.21
N ARG A 30 20.56 2.10 32.04
CA ARG A 30 19.84 1.31 33.05
C ARG A 30 18.95 0.25 32.41
N LEU A 31 18.22 0.62 31.35
CA LEU A 31 17.41 -0.31 30.57
C LEU A 31 18.27 -1.42 29.96
N SER A 32 19.45 -1.08 29.44
CA SER A 32 20.40 -2.01 28.85
C SER A 32 20.90 -3.05 29.84
N ASN A 33 21.29 -2.65 31.06
CA ASN A 33 21.72 -3.57 32.11
C ASN A 33 20.62 -4.58 32.46
N ASP A 34 19.41 -4.05 32.66
CA ASP A 34 18.23 -4.85 32.99
C ASP A 34 17.82 -5.80 31.83
N PHE A 35 18.04 -5.41 30.58
CA PHE A 35 17.74 -6.24 29.42
C PHE A 35 18.86 -7.25 29.13
N GLU A 36 20.10 -6.92 29.45
CA GLU A 36 21.24 -7.81 29.29
C GLU A 36 21.13 -9.01 30.24
N ASP A 37 20.69 -8.78 31.47
CA ASP A 37 20.48 -9.82 32.48
C ASP A 37 19.29 -10.73 32.14
N ARG A 38 18.23 -10.19 31.54
CA ARG A 38 16.93 -10.89 31.39
C ARG A 38 16.64 -11.41 29.99
N TYR A 39 17.20 -10.78 28.96
CA TYR A 39 16.87 -11.05 27.56
C TYR A 39 18.10 -11.23 26.65
N ASP A 40 19.32 -11.29 27.22
CA ASP A 40 20.59 -11.36 26.47
C ASP A 40 20.71 -10.30 25.35
N THR A 41 20.12 -9.13 25.61
CA THR A 41 20.00 -8.02 24.65
C THR A 41 20.58 -6.76 25.25
N ARG A 42 21.48 -6.10 24.51
CA ARG A 42 22.12 -4.86 24.91
C ARG A 42 21.53 -3.69 24.13
N VAL A 43 20.95 -2.73 24.84
CA VAL A 43 20.50 -1.46 24.26
C VAL A 43 21.65 -0.44 24.33
N ILE A 44 21.95 0.23 23.23
CA ILE A 44 23.14 1.08 23.10
C ILE A 44 22.69 2.47 22.65
N PRO A 45 22.87 3.52 23.47
CA PRO A 45 22.66 4.88 23.00
C PRO A 45 23.80 5.27 22.05
N VAL A 46 23.44 5.80 20.88
CA VAL A 46 24.38 6.37 19.91
C VAL A 46 24.22 7.89 19.98
N VAL A 47 25.25 8.54 20.50
CA VAL A 47 25.25 9.95 20.86
C VAL A 47 26.42 10.62 20.14
N CYS A 48 26.17 11.76 19.49
CA CYS A 48 27.19 12.46 18.70
C CYS A 48 28.42 12.97 19.50
N GLU A 49 28.38 13.00 20.84
CA GLU A 49 29.44 13.59 21.68
C GLU A 49 30.48 12.62 22.27
N ALA A 50 30.44 11.32 21.94
CA ALA A 50 31.45 10.36 22.44
C ALA A 50 32.88 10.55 21.86
N PHE A 51 33.17 11.68 21.20
CA PHE A 51 34.49 12.02 20.68
C PHE A 51 34.87 13.45 21.05
N ASP A 52 35.94 13.54 21.86
CA ASP A 52 36.67 14.72 22.33
C ASP A 52 36.55 15.97 21.42
N PRO A 53 36.22 17.16 21.97
CA PRO A 53 36.22 18.44 21.25
C PRO A 53 37.52 18.75 20.50
N ALA A 54 38.66 18.20 20.93
CA ALA A 54 39.93 18.30 20.21
C ALA A 54 39.95 17.54 18.86
N MET A 55 39.05 16.57 18.67
CA MET A 55 38.89 15.79 17.42
C MET A 55 37.76 16.30 16.51
N ALA A 56 36.94 17.24 16.96
CA ALA A 56 35.79 17.79 16.22
C ALA A 56 36.15 18.50 14.90
N ARG A 57 37.44 18.78 14.64
CA ARG A 57 37.91 19.36 13.36
C ARG A 57 38.25 18.32 12.29
N THR A 58 38.21 17.01 12.59
CA THR A 58 38.73 15.98 11.67
C THR A 58 37.87 14.72 11.47
N ARG A 59 36.77 14.54 12.23
CA ARG A 59 35.80 13.44 11.99
C ARG A 59 34.66 13.96 11.13
N LYS A 60 34.45 13.32 9.97
CA LYS A 60 33.46 13.74 8.99
C LYS A 60 32.06 13.38 9.48
N GLN A 61 31.11 14.28 9.28
CA GLN A 61 29.66 14.03 9.44
C GLN A 61 29.25 12.65 8.87
N ASP A 62 29.93 12.21 7.80
CA ASP A 62 29.81 10.89 7.17
C ASP A 62 29.87 9.69 8.14
N ASP A 63 30.80 9.70 9.11
CA ASP A 63 30.99 8.57 10.06
C ASP A 63 29.81 8.49 11.07
N TYR A 64 29.22 9.65 11.40
CA TYR A 64 28.04 9.74 12.26
C TYR A 64 26.79 9.26 11.54
N LEU A 65 26.61 9.70 10.29
CA LEU A 65 25.52 9.22 9.44
C LEU A 65 25.62 7.71 9.20
N GLU A 66 26.83 7.16 9.04
CA GLU A 66 27.03 5.71 8.95
C GLU A 66 26.61 4.96 10.22
N SER A 67 26.96 5.49 11.40
CA SER A 67 26.55 4.91 12.68
C SER A 67 25.03 4.98 12.89
N MET A 68 24.40 6.09 12.50
CA MET A 68 22.96 6.29 12.57
C MET A 68 22.20 5.35 11.62
N ARG A 69 22.68 5.16 10.39
CA ARG A 69 22.11 4.20 9.42
C ARG A 69 22.10 2.76 9.94
N GLY A 70 23.00 2.43 10.87
CA GLY A 70 23.08 1.13 11.52
C GLY A 70 22.21 0.99 12.79
N CYS A 71 21.48 2.04 13.18
CA CYS A 71 20.59 2.00 14.34
C CYS A 71 19.24 1.38 14.00
N GLU A 72 18.57 0.80 15.00
CA GLU A 72 17.19 0.33 14.88
C GLU A 72 16.19 1.49 14.97
N MET A 73 16.53 2.53 15.75
CA MET A 73 15.65 3.67 16.02
C MET A 73 16.43 4.97 16.13
N CYS A 74 15.82 6.07 15.70
CA CYS A 74 16.31 7.43 15.81
C CYS A 74 15.25 8.32 16.47
N PHE A 75 15.64 9.03 17.54
CA PHE A 75 14.82 10.00 18.24
C PHE A 75 15.38 11.40 18.02
N PHE A 76 14.59 12.27 17.40
CA PHE A 76 14.93 13.65 17.11
C PHE A 76 14.15 14.60 18.03
N LEU A 77 14.86 15.37 18.86
CA LEU A 77 14.26 16.29 19.82
C LEU A 77 14.59 17.74 19.45
N PHE A 78 13.56 18.58 19.41
CA PHE A 78 13.65 20.00 19.10
C PHE A 78 12.94 20.85 20.16
N TYR A 79 13.40 22.09 20.40
CA TYR A 79 12.84 22.95 21.43
C TYR A 79 12.52 24.37 20.97
N THR A 80 13.48 25.30 20.96
CA THR A 80 13.23 26.70 20.54
C THR A 80 13.69 26.97 19.12
N ARG A 81 14.59 26.14 18.59
CA ARG A 81 15.10 26.21 17.22
C ARG A 81 15.30 24.82 16.62
N ALA A 82 15.36 24.73 15.30
CA ALA A 82 15.80 23.53 14.60
C ALA A 82 17.21 23.73 14.06
N GLY A 83 18.20 23.05 14.66
CA GLY A 83 19.60 23.14 14.25
C GLY A 83 19.86 22.41 12.93
N GLU A 84 20.65 23.02 12.04
CA GLU A 84 20.91 22.50 10.68
C GLU A 84 21.45 21.06 10.70
N TYR A 85 22.36 20.74 11.64
CA TYR A 85 22.90 19.39 11.79
C TYR A 85 21.82 18.35 12.17
N THR A 86 20.95 18.66 13.13
CA THR A 86 19.87 17.74 13.55
C THR A 86 18.83 17.57 12.46
N ILE A 87 18.56 18.60 11.67
CA ILE A 87 17.71 18.50 10.47
C ILE A 87 18.37 17.58 9.43
N GLU A 88 19.66 17.72 9.17
CA GLU A 88 20.39 16.86 8.22
C GLU A 88 20.37 15.39 8.66
N GLU A 89 20.62 15.12 9.94
CA GLU A 89 20.50 13.79 10.53
C GLU A 89 19.08 13.22 10.37
N PHE A 90 18.04 14.02 10.62
CA PHE A 90 16.65 13.61 10.41
C PHE A 90 16.39 13.24 8.94
N ARG A 91 16.79 14.10 8.00
CA ARG A 91 16.56 13.88 6.57
C ARG A 91 17.22 12.60 6.09
N GLU A 92 18.46 12.36 6.50
CA GLU A 92 19.20 11.15 6.15
C GLU A 92 18.61 9.89 6.80
N ALA A 93 18.21 9.97 8.08
CA ALA A 93 17.54 8.87 8.77
C ALA A 93 16.21 8.51 8.11
N TYR A 94 15.42 9.53 7.73
CA TYR A 94 14.13 9.35 7.09
C TYR A 94 14.27 8.78 5.68
N GLN A 95 15.23 9.25 4.89
CA GLN A 95 15.51 8.67 3.59
C GLN A 95 15.95 7.20 3.71
N THR A 96 16.84 6.90 4.66
CA THR A 96 17.27 5.52 4.94
C THR A 96 16.09 4.64 5.36
N PHE A 97 15.17 5.18 6.17
CA PHE A 97 13.94 4.51 6.56
C PHE A 97 13.05 4.19 5.36
N LEU A 98 12.84 5.13 4.43
CA LEU A 98 12.07 4.88 3.21
C LEU A 98 12.71 3.78 2.34
N ASP A 99 14.04 3.74 2.28
CA ASP A 99 14.76 2.81 1.43
C ASP A 99 14.88 1.40 2.03
N LYS A 100 15.03 1.29 3.37
CA LYS A 100 15.40 0.03 4.06
C LYS A 100 14.41 -0.40 5.15
N GLY A 101 13.47 0.45 5.55
CA GLY A 101 12.53 0.21 6.65
C GLY A 101 13.08 0.45 8.06
N ALA A 102 14.36 0.81 8.19
CA ALA A 102 15.07 1.16 9.43
C ALA A 102 16.16 2.22 9.16
N PRO A 103 16.55 3.05 10.15
CA PRO A 103 16.02 3.14 11.50
C PRO A 103 14.56 3.63 11.53
N LYS A 104 13.78 3.26 12.54
CA LYS A 104 12.49 3.94 12.78
C LYS A 104 12.75 5.36 13.27
N VAL A 105 12.10 6.34 12.65
CA VAL A 105 12.30 7.76 12.95
C VAL A 105 11.18 8.24 13.86
N TYR A 106 11.56 8.91 14.95
CA TYR A 106 10.65 9.53 15.90
C TYR A 106 11.03 11.00 16.06
N VAL A 107 10.04 11.89 15.96
CA VAL A 107 10.24 13.34 16.08
C VAL A 107 9.44 13.88 17.26
N TYR A 108 10.11 14.69 18.09
CA TYR A 108 9.53 15.32 19.26
C TYR A 108 9.85 16.81 19.31
N PHE A 109 8.83 17.61 19.59
CA PHE A 109 8.95 19.02 19.86
C PHE A 109 8.61 19.28 21.33
N LYS A 110 9.54 19.89 22.07
CA LYS A 110 9.32 20.24 23.47
C LYS A 110 8.32 21.39 23.54
N GLU A 111 7.33 21.29 24.42
CA GLU A 111 6.36 22.35 24.65
C GLU A 111 7.04 23.62 25.16
N LEU A 112 6.64 24.77 24.62
CA LEU A 112 7.19 26.07 24.98
C LEU A 112 6.55 26.61 26.25
N GLY A 113 7.37 27.23 27.12
CA GLY A 113 6.88 28.05 28.22
C GLY A 113 6.23 29.36 27.75
N GLN A 114 5.46 30.00 28.63
CA GLN A 114 4.68 31.21 28.30
C GLN A 114 5.51 32.40 27.79
N ASP A 115 6.81 32.47 28.12
CA ASP A 115 7.71 33.58 27.78
C ASP A 115 8.78 33.23 26.75
N GLU A 116 8.73 32.03 26.15
CA GLU A 116 9.77 31.53 25.25
C GLU A 116 9.48 31.89 23.79
N LYS A 117 10.52 32.29 23.06
CA LYS A 117 10.40 32.68 21.65
C LYS A 117 10.84 31.54 20.75
N ILE A 118 9.99 31.20 19.79
CA ILE A 118 10.29 30.23 18.75
C ILE A 118 11.10 30.89 17.62
N GLU A 119 12.19 30.27 17.20
CA GLU A 119 12.92 30.67 16.00
C GLU A 119 12.15 30.22 14.75
N PRO A 120 12.14 31.01 13.65
CA PRO A 120 11.49 30.62 12.39
C PRO A 120 11.92 29.25 11.88
N SER A 121 13.20 28.89 12.08
CA SER A 121 13.78 27.59 11.71
C SER A 121 12.96 26.41 12.24
N LEU A 122 12.42 26.52 13.46
CA LEU A 122 11.63 25.45 14.05
C LEU A 122 10.25 25.34 13.39
N THR A 123 9.56 26.47 13.22
CA THR A 123 8.23 26.48 12.58
C THR A 123 8.28 26.03 11.13
N GLU A 124 9.33 26.40 10.40
CA GLU A 124 9.58 25.96 9.03
C GLU A 124 9.82 24.44 8.99
N PHE A 125 10.65 23.93 9.89
CA PHE A 125 10.93 22.50 9.96
C PHE A 125 9.70 21.68 10.38
N MET A 126 8.89 22.14 11.34
CA MET A 126 7.62 21.49 11.68
C MET A 126 6.68 21.40 10.46
N ALA A 127 6.61 22.47 9.66
CA ALA A 127 5.84 22.48 8.43
C ALA A 127 6.43 21.55 7.35
N GLU A 128 7.77 21.43 7.28
CA GLU A 128 8.47 20.50 6.39
C GLU A 128 8.15 19.04 6.76
N VAL A 129 8.25 18.68 8.05
CA VAL A 129 7.91 17.34 8.57
C VAL A 129 6.45 16.99 8.24
N ASP A 130 5.53 17.95 8.42
CA ASP A 130 4.10 17.74 8.18
C ASP A 130 3.73 17.65 6.69
N LYS A 131 4.18 18.60 5.87
CA LYS A 131 3.73 18.74 4.47
C LYS A 131 4.58 17.99 3.47
N THR A 132 5.89 17.95 3.67
CA THR A 132 6.83 17.34 2.73
C THR A 132 7.00 15.87 3.05
N TYR A 133 7.36 15.54 4.30
CA TYR A 133 7.61 14.16 4.70
C TYR A 133 6.34 13.42 5.08
N LYS A 134 5.24 14.14 5.39
CA LYS A 134 4.01 13.59 5.96
C LYS A 134 4.27 12.67 7.15
N HIS A 135 5.32 12.99 7.89
CA HIS A 135 5.75 12.24 9.06
C HIS A 135 5.08 12.83 10.29
N PHE A 136 4.83 11.99 11.30
CA PHE A 136 4.23 12.42 12.53
C PHE A 136 5.27 12.91 13.52
N TYR A 137 4.91 13.93 14.29
CA TYR A 137 5.71 14.41 15.40
C TYR A 137 4.86 14.52 16.64
N ASN A 138 5.51 14.37 17.78
CA ASN A 138 4.87 14.41 19.09
C ASN A 138 5.24 15.70 19.81
N MET A 139 4.36 16.15 20.71
CA MET A 139 4.72 17.18 21.68
C MET A 139 5.15 16.50 22.98
N PHE A 140 6.05 17.12 23.74
CA PHE A 140 6.34 16.66 25.10
C PHE A 140 6.68 17.82 26.03
N SER A 141 6.19 17.75 27.27
CA SER A 141 6.55 18.66 28.35
C SER A 141 7.51 18.02 29.36
N HIS A 142 7.63 16.69 29.36
CA HIS A 142 8.49 15.93 30.27
C HIS A 142 9.17 14.75 29.54
N LEU A 143 10.40 14.40 29.94
CA LEU A 143 11.15 13.33 29.29
C LEU A 143 10.56 11.93 29.45
N ASP A 144 9.70 11.74 30.45
CA ASP A 144 9.04 10.44 30.67
C ASP A 144 8.21 10.02 29.46
N THR A 145 7.68 10.97 28.68
CA THR A 145 7.04 10.72 27.39
C THR A 145 8.01 10.08 26.40
N VAL A 146 9.20 10.67 26.24
CA VAL A 146 10.23 10.17 25.31
C VAL A 146 10.78 8.82 25.79
N LYS A 147 11.02 8.66 27.09
CA LYS A 147 11.50 7.40 27.69
C LYS A 147 10.49 6.26 27.51
N LEU A 148 9.20 6.54 27.73
CA LEU A 148 8.13 5.57 27.47
C LEU A 148 8.12 5.18 25.98
N ARG A 149 8.24 6.16 25.08
CA ARG A 149 8.27 5.92 23.63
C ARG A 149 9.49 5.14 23.17
N ILE A 150 10.65 5.31 23.81
CA ILE A 150 11.83 4.45 23.60
C ILE A 150 11.48 3.00 23.96
N LEU A 151 10.87 2.76 25.12
CA LEU A 151 10.48 1.42 25.55
C LEU A 151 9.46 0.79 24.58
N LEU A 152 8.44 1.55 24.18
CA LEU A 152 7.43 1.11 23.21
C LEU A 152 8.05 0.86 21.83
N GLY A 153 8.99 1.70 21.40
CA GLY A 153 9.74 1.53 20.16
C GLY A 153 10.55 0.24 20.16
N ILE A 154 11.21 -0.11 21.27
CA ILE A 154 11.90 -1.40 21.43
C ILE A 154 10.90 -2.55 21.30
N LYS A 155 9.75 -2.48 21.99
CA LYS A 155 8.71 -3.51 21.89
C LYS A 155 8.22 -3.67 20.44
N LEU A 156 7.86 -2.57 19.78
CA LEU A 156 7.25 -2.60 18.46
C LEU A 156 8.22 -3.04 17.35
N ASN A 157 9.50 -2.67 17.46
CA ASN A 157 10.42 -2.77 16.32
C ASN A 157 11.57 -3.76 16.53
N ALA A 158 11.90 -4.11 17.77
CA ALA A 158 13.04 -4.96 18.06
C ALA A 158 12.70 -6.19 18.91
N MET A 159 11.71 -6.11 19.80
CA MET A 159 11.36 -7.14 20.77
C MET A 159 9.83 -7.21 20.97
N ASP A 160 9.11 -7.72 19.98
CA ASP A 160 7.64 -7.86 20.01
C ASP A 160 7.13 -8.64 21.24
N TYR A 161 7.91 -9.63 21.67
CA TYR A 161 7.68 -10.45 22.85
C TYR A 161 7.93 -9.74 24.20
N LEU A 162 8.42 -8.50 24.22
CA LEU A 162 8.73 -7.79 25.47
C LEU A 162 7.45 -7.58 26.30
N PRO A 163 7.35 -8.18 27.51
CA PRO A 163 6.15 -8.06 28.34
C PRO A 163 6.19 -6.72 29.08
N ILE A 164 5.41 -5.76 28.61
CA ILE A 164 5.23 -4.45 29.26
C ILE A 164 3.81 -4.39 29.83
N GLU A 165 3.72 -4.05 31.11
CA GLU A 165 2.47 -3.88 31.85
C GLU A 165 2.46 -2.52 32.55
N VAL A 166 1.27 -2.00 32.86
CA VAL A 166 1.12 -0.77 33.65
C VAL A 166 0.63 -1.11 35.04
N GLU A 167 1.37 -0.69 36.06
CA GLU A 167 0.97 -0.86 37.46
C GLU A 167 1.14 0.44 38.23
N GLY A 168 0.03 0.94 38.78
CA GLY A 168 0.02 2.24 39.45
C GLY A 168 0.39 3.35 38.46
N ASN A 169 1.43 4.12 38.76
CA ASN A 169 1.95 5.17 37.85
C ASN A 169 3.24 4.75 37.14
N ALA A 170 3.60 3.47 37.14
CA ALA A 170 4.84 2.98 36.56
C ALA A 170 4.57 1.90 35.51
N CYS A 171 5.55 1.70 34.64
CA CYS A 171 5.59 0.54 33.75
C CYS A 171 6.34 -0.60 34.43
N LYS A 172 5.88 -1.84 34.21
CA LYS A 172 6.62 -3.05 34.54
C LYS A 172 7.09 -3.70 33.27
N VAL A 173 8.34 -4.14 33.25
CA VAL A 173 8.90 -4.96 32.17
C VAL A 173 9.22 -6.31 32.78
N GLY A 174 8.61 -7.39 32.31
CA GLY A 174 8.83 -8.75 32.83
C GLY A 174 8.58 -8.90 34.34
N GLY A 175 7.60 -8.18 34.88
CA GLY A 175 7.26 -8.19 36.32
C GLY A 175 8.07 -7.24 37.21
N HIS A 176 9.08 -6.57 36.66
CA HIS A 176 9.91 -5.60 37.39
C HIS A 176 9.54 -4.17 37.03
N THR A 177 9.39 -3.31 38.03
CA THR A 177 9.10 -1.88 37.83
C THR A 177 10.27 -1.21 37.12
N LEU A 178 9.97 -0.58 35.98
CA LEU A 178 10.90 0.24 35.24
C LEU A 178 11.14 1.55 36.00
N GLU A 179 12.37 1.78 36.44
CA GLU A 179 12.74 3.02 37.11
C GLU A 179 12.91 4.17 36.12
N GLY A 180 12.49 5.37 36.54
CA GLY A 180 12.73 6.60 35.78
C GLY A 180 11.67 6.95 34.74
N VAL A 181 10.51 6.29 34.76
CA VAL A 181 9.31 6.66 33.99
C VAL A 181 8.12 6.76 34.93
N ASP A 182 7.56 7.96 35.12
CA ASP A 182 6.31 8.18 35.83
C ASP A 182 5.21 8.56 34.82
N LEU A 183 4.18 7.71 34.72
CA LEU A 183 3.09 7.90 33.79
C LEU A 183 2.30 9.19 34.06
N ARG A 184 2.35 9.76 35.27
CA ARG A 184 1.70 11.06 35.54
C ARG A 184 2.31 12.23 34.78
N ASN A 185 3.54 12.05 34.29
CA ASN A 185 4.23 13.04 33.47
C ASN A 185 4.01 12.82 31.97
N VAL A 186 3.26 11.78 31.58
CA VAL A 186 2.95 11.44 30.20
C VAL A 186 1.58 12.03 29.84
N PRO A 187 1.46 12.88 28.80
CA PRO A 187 0.25 13.67 28.49
C PRO A 187 -1.05 12.87 28.47
N GLU A 188 -1.04 11.67 27.87
CA GLU A 188 -2.21 10.80 27.72
C GLU A 188 -2.79 10.36 29.07
N TYR A 189 -1.94 10.20 30.08
CA TYR A 189 -2.35 9.87 31.45
C TYR A 189 -2.61 11.14 32.27
N ALA A 190 -1.77 12.16 32.13
CA ALA A 190 -1.85 13.42 32.88
C ALA A 190 -3.15 14.18 32.56
N ASN A 191 -3.53 14.20 31.28
CA ASN A 191 -4.69 14.94 30.77
C ASN A 191 -5.98 14.12 30.80
N SER A 192 -5.93 12.84 31.17
CA SER A 192 -7.11 11.99 31.25
C SER A 192 -8.06 12.45 32.36
N LYS A 193 -9.21 12.98 31.96
CA LYS A 193 -10.26 13.45 32.88
C LYS A 193 -10.81 12.32 33.74
N GLU A 194 -10.97 11.13 33.15
CA GLU A 194 -11.48 9.94 33.86
C GLU A 194 -10.50 9.48 34.94
N LEU A 195 -9.21 9.38 34.61
CA LEU A 195 -8.18 9.05 35.60
C LEU A 195 -8.10 10.10 36.71
N ALA A 196 -8.28 11.38 36.40
CA ALA A 196 -8.31 12.44 37.41
C ALA A 196 -9.50 12.30 38.36
N VAL A 197 -10.69 11.96 37.85
CA VAL A 197 -11.91 11.78 38.66
C VAL A 197 -11.82 10.52 39.52
N PHE A 198 -11.59 9.36 38.91
CA PHE A 198 -11.52 8.09 39.65
C PHE A 198 -10.28 8.01 40.54
N GLY A 199 -9.17 8.65 40.16
CA GLY A 199 -7.97 8.76 40.98
C GLY A 199 -8.21 9.55 42.27
N ARG A 200 -8.97 10.66 42.21
CA ARG A 200 -9.37 11.41 43.42
C ARG A 200 -10.26 10.57 44.33
N GLN A 201 -11.30 9.95 43.78
CA GLN A 201 -12.22 9.08 44.52
C GLN A 201 -11.48 7.91 45.17
N LEU A 202 -10.53 7.30 44.46
CA LEU A 202 -9.70 6.22 44.97
C LEU A 202 -8.88 6.68 46.18
N LYS A 203 -8.22 7.84 46.09
CA LYS A 203 -7.42 8.39 47.18
C LYS A 203 -8.26 8.68 48.43
N GLU A 204 -9.39 9.35 48.25
CA GLU A 204 -10.33 9.66 49.34
C GLU A 204 -10.85 8.37 50.01
N THR A 205 -11.23 7.37 49.21
CA THR A 205 -11.72 6.08 49.70
C THR A 205 -10.61 5.27 50.39
N GLU A 206 -9.37 5.34 49.88
CA GLU A 206 -8.20 4.67 50.45
C GLU A 206 -7.87 5.19 51.86
N GLU A 207 -7.94 6.51 52.07
CA GLU A 207 -7.73 7.12 53.38
C GLU A 207 -8.77 6.65 54.41
N ILE A 208 -10.03 6.47 54.00
CA ILE A 208 -11.09 5.92 54.86
C ILE A 208 -10.84 4.43 55.10
N TYR A 209 -10.57 3.66 54.05
CA TYR A 209 -10.30 2.23 54.12
C TYR A 209 -9.14 1.89 55.05
N LEU A 210 -8.00 2.58 54.92
CA LEU A 210 -6.81 2.36 55.76
C LEU A 210 -7.07 2.71 57.22
N ARG A 211 -7.81 3.80 57.48
CA ARG A 211 -8.20 4.21 58.84
C ARG A 211 -9.09 3.17 59.50
N MET A 212 -10.12 2.70 58.80
CA MET A 212 -11.01 1.65 59.31
C MET A 212 -10.26 0.33 59.47
N LYS A 213 -9.38 -0.03 58.52
CA LYS A 213 -8.54 -1.23 58.61
C LYS A 213 -7.66 -1.23 59.86
N GLY A 214 -7.11 -0.07 60.26
CA GLY A 214 -6.36 0.07 61.51
C GLY A 214 -7.19 -0.14 62.78
N GLN A 215 -8.51 0.06 62.71
CA GLN A 215 -9.45 -0.13 63.82
C GLN A 215 -10.14 -1.50 63.80
N TYR A 216 -9.88 -2.32 62.79
CA TYR A 216 -10.63 -3.55 62.50
C TYR A 216 -10.61 -4.56 63.66
N ASP A 217 -9.45 -4.79 64.26
CA ASP A 217 -9.31 -5.72 65.39
C ASP A 217 -9.84 -5.14 66.71
N ALA A 218 -9.84 -3.80 66.84
CA ALA A 218 -10.31 -3.09 68.03
C ALA A 218 -11.84 -3.03 68.11
N GLN A 219 -12.56 -3.16 66.98
CA GLN A 219 -14.02 -3.11 66.89
C GLN A 219 -14.68 -4.50 66.92
N LYS A 220 -14.01 -5.48 67.55
CA LYS A 220 -14.46 -6.87 67.56
C LYS A 220 -15.85 -7.02 68.21
N GLY A 221 -16.81 -7.50 67.42
CA GLY A 221 -18.21 -7.71 67.81
C GLY A 221 -19.18 -6.60 67.37
N ASP A 222 -18.70 -5.51 66.76
CA ASP A 222 -19.57 -4.46 66.20
C ASP A 222 -20.00 -4.81 64.76
N GLU A 223 -21.19 -5.41 64.63
CA GLU A 223 -21.74 -5.77 63.32
C GLU A 223 -21.94 -4.58 62.36
N ALA A 224 -22.23 -3.37 62.88
CA ALA A 224 -22.45 -2.20 62.05
C ALA A 224 -21.12 -1.75 61.42
N PHE A 225 -20.05 -1.70 62.22
CA PHE A 225 -18.70 -1.41 61.74
C PHE A 225 -18.24 -2.40 60.66
N TYR A 226 -18.45 -3.71 60.86
CA TYR A 226 -18.02 -4.70 59.86
C TYR A 226 -18.79 -4.59 58.54
N ARG A 227 -20.09 -4.25 58.58
CA ARG A 227 -20.88 -4.00 57.35
C ARG A 227 -20.38 -2.78 56.59
N GLU A 228 -20.12 -1.69 57.30
CA GLU A 228 -19.58 -0.46 56.70
C GLU A 228 -18.16 -0.68 56.15
N TYR A 229 -17.29 -1.36 56.90
CA TYR A 229 -15.95 -1.74 56.44
C TYR A 229 -16.01 -2.57 55.15
N ALA A 230 -16.91 -3.57 55.09
CA ALA A 230 -17.07 -4.40 53.90
C ALA A 230 -17.50 -3.58 52.67
N GLN A 231 -18.41 -2.61 52.85
CA GLN A 231 -18.85 -1.71 51.77
C GLN A 231 -17.70 -0.80 51.29
N VAL A 232 -16.95 -0.18 52.21
CA VAL A 232 -15.81 0.67 51.87
C VAL A 232 -14.69 -0.14 51.22
N ALA A 233 -14.39 -1.34 51.71
CA ALA A 233 -13.40 -2.24 51.13
C ALA A 233 -13.80 -2.67 49.71
N ALA A 234 -15.07 -3.05 49.50
CA ALA A 234 -15.58 -3.41 48.17
C ALA A 234 -15.47 -2.22 47.20
N HIS A 235 -15.87 -1.02 47.63
CA HIS A 235 -15.77 0.19 46.82
C HIS A 235 -14.31 0.56 46.51
N TYR A 236 -13.40 0.49 47.49
CA TYR A 236 -11.96 0.70 47.29
C TYR A 236 -11.39 -0.27 46.25
N HIS A 237 -11.69 -1.57 46.36
CA HIS A 237 -11.19 -2.56 45.40
C HIS A 237 -11.79 -2.38 44.01
N GLN A 238 -13.07 -1.99 43.91
CA GLN A 238 -13.71 -1.65 42.64
C GLN A 238 -13.03 -0.44 41.98
N LEU A 239 -12.87 0.68 42.71
CA LEU A 239 -12.20 1.88 42.20
C LEU A 239 -10.75 1.59 41.80
N LYS A 240 -10.02 0.83 42.63
CA LYS A 240 -8.64 0.42 42.32
C LYS A 240 -8.56 -0.36 41.02
N LYS A 241 -9.50 -1.29 40.80
CA LYS A 241 -9.61 -2.03 39.55
C LYS A 241 -9.94 -1.11 38.37
N THR A 242 -10.96 -0.26 38.51
CA THR A 242 -11.34 0.69 37.44
C THR A 242 -10.19 1.60 37.03
N VAL A 243 -9.43 2.15 37.98
CA VAL A 243 -8.25 2.98 37.68
C VAL A 243 -7.15 2.17 36.98
N ALA A 244 -6.94 0.91 37.38
CA ALA A 244 -5.98 0.03 36.72
C ALA A 244 -6.40 -0.31 35.27
N ASP A 245 -7.67 -0.67 35.07
CA ASP A 245 -8.24 -0.97 33.75
C ASP A 245 -8.14 0.25 32.82
N LEU A 246 -8.48 1.46 33.29
CA LEU A 246 -8.35 2.70 32.52
C LEU A 246 -6.91 2.99 32.08
N ARG A 247 -5.93 2.75 32.96
CA ARG A 247 -4.51 2.92 32.63
C ARG A 247 -4.04 1.90 31.59
N SER A 248 -4.47 0.64 31.75
CA SER A 248 -4.16 -0.42 30.79
C SER A 248 -4.76 -0.12 29.41
N ASP A 249 -6.00 0.37 29.38
CA ASP A 249 -6.67 0.76 28.14
C ASP A 249 -5.94 1.89 27.41
N LEU A 250 -5.47 2.92 28.14
CA LEU A 250 -4.69 4.01 27.57
C LEU A 250 -3.35 3.52 27.04
N PHE A 251 -2.69 2.62 27.76
CA PHE A 251 -1.44 1.99 27.31
C PHE A 251 -1.63 1.22 26.00
N GLU A 252 -2.67 0.39 25.91
CA GLU A 252 -2.95 -0.40 24.71
C GLU A 252 -3.31 0.47 23.51
N LEU A 253 -4.10 1.53 23.73
CA LEU A 253 -4.43 2.49 22.67
C LEU A 253 -3.18 3.21 22.16
N MET A 254 -2.32 3.66 23.08
CA MET A 254 -1.04 4.30 22.77
C MET A 254 -0.11 3.37 21.99
N LEU A 255 0.06 2.12 22.43
CA LEU A 255 0.87 1.11 21.75
C LEU A 255 0.37 0.85 20.32
N LYS A 256 -0.96 0.79 20.12
CA LYS A 256 -1.56 0.60 18.80
C LYS A 256 -1.32 1.81 17.90
N LEU A 257 -1.49 3.03 18.39
CA LEU A 257 -1.22 4.23 17.60
C LEU A 257 0.27 4.34 17.24
N ASP A 258 1.18 4.12 18.20
CA ASP A 258 2.63 4.12 17.97
C ASP A 258 3.06 3.10 16.90
N SER A 259 2.39 1.93 16.85
CA SER A 259 2.65 0.94 15.80
C SER A 259 2.40 1.48 14.39
N THR A 260 1.40 2.36 14.22
CA THR A 260 1.06 2.93 12.92
C THR A 260 2.06 3.99 12.47
N PHE A 261 2.56 4.84 13.38
CA PHE A 261 3.50 5.92 13.05
C PHE A 261 4.89 5.43 12.65
N THR A 262 5.25 4.21 13.04
CA THR A 262 6.53 3.58 12.64
C THR A 262 6.51 2.96 11.23
N SER A 263 5.37 2.99 10.53
CA SER A 263 5.18 2.29 9.25
C SER A 263 5.16 3.15 7.98
N GLY A 264 5.12 4.50 8.09
CA GLY A 264 5.15 5.37 6.90
C GLY A 264 4.35 6.68 7.00
N GLU A 265 3.70 7.06 5.91
CA GLU A 265 2.89 8.29 5.82
C GLU A 265 1.71 8.28 6.80
N VAL A 266 1.54 9.38 7.51
CA VAL A 266 0.51 9.51 8.55
C VAL A 266 -0.63 10.37 8.03
N THR A 267 -1.83 9.81 8.01
CA THR A 267 -3.02 10.53 7.52
C THR A 267 -3.41 11.67 8.48
N PRO A 268 -4.02 12.77 8.00
CA PRO A 268 -4.51 13.84 8.87
C PRO A 268 -5.42 13.36 10.00
N ARG A 269 -6.24 12.32 9.74
CA ARG A 269 -7.11 11.69 10.74
C ARG A 269 -6.31 10.98 11.84
N MET A 270 -5.25 10.23 11.48
CA MET A 270 -4.35 9.62 12.47
C MET A 270 -3.65 10.67 13.34
N LYS A 271 -3.22 11.80 12.73
CA LYS A 271 -2.62 12.92 13.48
C LYS A 271 -3.59 13.50 14.50
N GLU A 272 -4.81 13.78 14.06
CA GLU A 272 -5.84 14.34 14.94
C GLU A 272 -6.27 13.34 16.02
N ALA A 273 -6.37 12.05 15.69
CA ALA A 273 -6.65 11.01 16.68
C ALA A 273 -5.62 11.02 17.82
N TYR A 274 -4.34 11.10 17.48
CA TYR A 274 -3.29 11.15 18.48
C TYR A 274 -3.27 12.45 19.27
N ARG A 275 -3.52 13.60 18.62
CA ARG A 275 -3.68 14.89 19.31
C ARG A 275 -4.81 14.85 20.34
N LEU A 276 -5.93 14.21 19.99
CA LEU A 276 -7.05 14.01 20.91
C LEU A 276 -6.65 13.10 22.08
N LEU A 277 -5.87 12.04 21.82
CA LEU A 277 -5.35 11.17 22.87
C LEU A 277 -4.38 11.90 23.82
N GLU A 278 -3.43 12.68 23.31
CA GLU A 278 -2.53 13.52 24.12
C GLU A 278 -3.32 14.53 24.97
N ALA A 279 -4.43 15.05 24.44
CA ALA A 279 -5.35 15.93 25.16
C ALA A 279 -6.24 15.19 26.20
N GLY A 280 -6.10 13.86 26.32
CA GLY A 280 -6.89 13.02 27.23
C GLY A 280 -8.31 12.68 26.74
N ASP A 281 -8.63 12.96 25.47
CA ASP A 281 -9.91 12.64 24.83
C ASP A 281 -9.84 11.31 24.06
N LYS A 282 -9.81 10.21 24.82
CA LYS A 282 -9.81 8.84 24.30
C LYS A 282 -11.02 8.56 23.39
N GLU A 283 -12.20 9.03 23.76
CA GLU A 283 -13.43 8.82 22.99
C GLU A 283 -13.42 9.59 21.68
N GLY A 284 -12.93 10.84 21.68
CA GLY A 284 -12.70 11.61 20.47
C GLY A 284 -11.72 10.92 19.52
N CYS A 285 -10.61 10.39 20.06
CA CYS A 285 -9.64 9.60 19.31
C CYS A 285 -10.28 8.36 18.64
N ILE A 286 -11.11 7.60 19.36
CA ILE A 286 -11.77 6.42 18.80
C ILE A 286 -12.78 6.82 17.71
N ARG A 287 -13.57 7.87 17.96
CA ARG A 287 -14.61 8.34 17.03
C ARG A 287 -14.03 8.79 15.70
N ILE A 288 -12.92 9.54 15.69
CA ILE A 288 -12.33 10.04 14.44
C ILE A 288 -11.69 8.93 13.58
N LEU A 289 -11.23 7.85 14.23
CA LEU A 289 -10.68 6.68 13.53
C LEU A 289 -11.78 5.74 12.99
N ASN A 290 -12.95 5.71 13.62
CA ASN A 290 -14.09 4.86 13.22
C ASN A 290 -15.19 5.63 12.46
N ASP A 291 -14.82 6.72 11.79
CA ASP A 291 -15.79 7.61 11.14
C ASP A 291 -16.34 7.00 9.84
N GLU A 292 -17.58 6.51 9.87
CA GLU A 292 -18.31 5.95 8.72
C GLU A 292 -18.43 6.95 7.54
N GLU A 293 -18.36 8.26 7.80
CA GLU A 293 -18.33 9.28 6.75
C GLU A 293 -17.01 9.21 5.95
N SER A 294 -15.89 8.90 6.60
CA SER A 294 -14.60 8.63 5.94
C SER A 294 -14.66 7.51 4.94
N ASP A 295 -15.27 6.39 5.33
CA ASP A 295 -15.33 5.20 4.52
C ASP A 295 -16.16 5.48 3.27
N ARG A 296 -17.29 6.18 3.44
CA ARG A 296 -18.13 6.63 2.32
C ARG A 296 -17.37 7.58 1.39
N ASP A 297 -16.68 8.59 1.93
CA ASP A 297 -15.89 9.53 1.14
C ASP A 297 -14.80 8.83 0.32
N TYR A 298 -14.15 7.82 0.90
CA TYR A 298 -13.15 7.00 0.21
C TYR A 298 -13.77 6.24 -0.96
N TYR A 299 -14.85 5.49 -0.73
CA TYR A 299 -15.50 4.71 -1.78
C TYR A 299 -16.12 5.62 -2.87
N ASP A 300 -16.67 6.77 -2.49
CA ASP A 300 -17.18 7.76 -3.43
C ASP A 300 -16.06 8.36 -4.29
N ALA A 301 -14.90 8.67 -3.70
CA ALA A 301 -13.74 9.15 -4.44
C ALA A 301 -13.22 8.10 -5.42
N GLN A 302 -13.15 6.83 -5.01
CA GLN A 302 -12.77 5.72 -5.90
C GLN A 302 -13.76 5.57 -7.06
N ALA A 303 -15.07 5.55 -6.77
CA ALA A 303 -16.09 5.43 -7.81
C ALA A 303 -16.05 6.58 -8.82
N ARG A 304 -15.76 7.82 -8.37
CA ARG A 304 -15.56 8.98 -9.27
C ARG A 304 -14.35 8.80 -10.17
N LEU A 305 -13.24 8.28 -9.64
CA LEU A 305 -12.02 8.04 -10.41
C LEU A 305 -12.23 6.92 -11.44
N ASP A 306 -12.85 5.82 -11.04
CA ASP A 306 -13.18 4.71 -11.94
C ASP A 306 -14.10 5.16 -13.08
N ALA A 307 -15.11 5.99 -12.76
CA ALA A 307 -15.98 6.60 -13.77
C ALA A 307 -15.20 7.52 -14.72
N ALA A 308 -14.20 8.27 -14.23
CA ALA A 308 -13.35 9.11 -15.06
C ALA A 308 -12.43 8.27 -15.97
N VAL A 309 -11.81 7.21 -15.45
CA VAL A 309 -10.98 6.27 -16.21
C VAL A 309 -11.80 5.60 -17.32
N ALA A 310 -13.02 5.15 -17.01
CA ALA A 310 -13.92 4.57 -18.01
C ALA A 310 -14.27 5.56 -19.14
N ARG A 311 -14.52 6.83 -18.81
CA ARG A 311 -14.76 7.89 -19.82
C ARG A 311 -13.53 8.12 -20.70
N LEU A 312 -12.33 8.21 -20.11
CA LEU A 312 -11.09 8.38 -20.85
C LEU A 312 -10.79 7.18 -21.76
N LEU A 313 -11.07 5.95 -21.31
CA LEU A 313 -10.92 4.76 -22.14
C LEU A 313 -11.86 4.80 -23.35
N GLU A 314 -13.10 5.25 -23.18
CA GLU A 314 -14.06 5.39 -24.28
C GLU A 314 -13.62 6.48 -25.28
N GLU A 315 -13.05 7.59 -24.81
CA GLU A 315 -12.46 8.61 -25.68
C GLU A 315 -11.26 8.06 -26.46
N LYS A 316 -10.36 7.33 -25.80
CA LYS A 316 -9.24 6.66 -26.48
C LYS A 316 -9.70 5.67 -27.55
N LYS A 317 -10.74 4.87 -27.27
CA LYS A 317 -11.36 3.98 -28.27
C LYS A 317 -11.86 4.75 -29.50
N LYS A 318 -12.51 5.90 -29.31
CA LYS A 318 -12.98 6.73 -30.44
C LYS A 318 -11.82 7.26 -31.28
N ILE A 319 -10.74 7.69 -30.62
CA ILE A 319 -9.52 8.14 -31.31
C ILE A 319 -8.91 6.99 -32.12
N ALA A 320 -8.77 5.80 -31.52
CA ALA A 320 -8.27 4.61 -32.19
C ALA A 320 -9.13 4.21 -33.39
N ILE A 321 -10.47 4.21 -33.26
CA ILE A 321 -11.40 3.92 -34.36
C ILE A 321 -11.19 4.89 -35.53
N ASN A 322 -11.08 6.20 -35.26
CA ASN A 322 -10.85 7.19 -36.31
C ASN A 322 -9.50 6.99 -37.00
N TYR A 323 -8.44 6.75 -36.22
CA TYR A 323 -7.12 6.44 -36.76
C TYR A 323 -7.15 5.20 -37.66
N ILE A 324 -7.80 4.12 -37.22
CA ILE A 324 -7.95 2.88 -37.99
C ILE A 324 -8.68 3.16 -39.30
N ARG A 325 -9.78 3.92 -39.27
CA ARG A 325 -10.56 4.29 -40.48
C ARG A 325 -9.74 5.09 -41.47
N GLU A 326 -8.97 6.08 -41.02
CA GLU A 326 -8.10 6.86 -41.89
C GLU A 326 -7.04 6.00 -42.58
N LYS A 327 -6.43 5.05 -41.84
CA LYS A 327 -5.41 4.16 -42.42
C LYS A 327 -6.02 3.10 -43.32
N LYS A 328 -7.23 2.59 -43.03
CA LYS A 328 -8.00 1.74 -43.96
C LYS A 328 -8.20 2.46 -45.29
N LEU A 329 -8.62 3.73 -45.28
CA LEU A 329 -8.75 4.53 -46.51
C LEU A 329 -7.41 4.66 -47.26
N ALA A 330 -6.31 4.89 -46.55
CA ALA A 330 -4.98 4.94 -47.17
C ALA A 330 -4.58 3.59 -47.81
N ILE A 331 -4.91 2.47 -47.17
CA ILE A 331 -4.72 1.12 -47.70
C ILE A 331 -5.55 0.93 -48.97
N ASP A 332 -6.84 1.31 -48.96
CA ASP A 332 -7.72 1.21 -50.12
C ASP A 332 -7.18 2.02 -51.31
N VAL A 333 -6.65 3.22 -51.06
CA VAL A 333 -5.98 4.03 -52.09
C VAL A 333 -4.76 3.28 -52.64
N LEU A 334 -3.89 2.73 -51.78
CA LEU A 334 -2.71 1.96 -52.21
C LEU A 334 -3.07 0.70 -53.02
N GLU A 335 -4.20 0.05 -52.74
CA GLU A 335 -4.69 -1.07 -53.53
C GLU A 335 -4.94 -0.69 -55.00
N THR A 336 -5.41 0.54 -55.26
CA THR A 336 -5.67 1.05 -56.61
C THR A 336 -4.40 1.51 -57.36
N MET A 337 -3.29 1.75 -56.65
CA MET A 337 -2.07 2.32 -57.22
C MET A 337 -1.16 1.26 -57.86
N TYR A 338 -1.61 0.61 -58.94
CA TYR A 338 -0.89 -0.50 -59.59
C TYR A 338 0.53 -0.15 -60.07
N LEU A 339 0.82 1.11 -60.39
CA LEU A 339 2.13 1.57 -60.84
C LEU A 339 3.10 1.89 -59.69
N TYR A 340 2.60 1.99 -58.45
CA TYR A 340 3.44 2.29 -57.29
C TYR A 340 4.11 1.00 -56.78
N LYS A 341 5.39 0.83 -57.15
CA LYS A 341 6.15 -0.41 -56.89
C LYS A 341 6.18 -0.82 -55.40
N LYS A 342 6.22 0.15 -54.49
CA LYS A 342 6.29 -0.09 -53.04
C LYS A 342 4.93 -0.18 -52.35
N ARG A 343 3.82 -0.26 -53.09
CA ARG A 343 2.48 -0.25 -52.50
C ARG A 343 2.26 -1.34 -51.44
N HIS A 344 2.78 -2.54 -51.66
CA HIS A 344 2.60 -3.65 -50.74
C HIS A 344 3.41 -3.49 -49.45
N GLU A 345 4.63 -2.95 -49.52
CA GLU A 345 5.43 -2.60 -48.33
C GLU A 345 4.70 -1.53 -47.50
N ALA A 346 4.21 -0.47 -48.16
CA ALA A 346 3.47 0.60 -47.48
C ALA A 346 2.15 0.11 -46.86
N MET A 347 1.42 -0.77 -47.53
CA MET A 347 0.22 -1.40 -46.98
C MET A 347 0.53 -2.25 -45.75
N ASP A 348 1.61 -3.04 -45.78
CA ASP A 348 2.02 -3.88 -44.65
C ASP A 348 2.32 -3.03 -43.40
N GLU A 349 3.05 -1.92 -43.57
CA GLU A 349 3.30 -0.99 -42.47
C GLU A 349 2.02 -0.38 -41.89
N LEU A 350 1.06 -0.02 -42.73
CA LEU A 350 -0.21 0.53 -42.30
C LEU A 350 -1.04 -0.51 -41.54
N TYR A 351 -1.13 -1.74 -42.06
CA TYR A 351 -1.83 -2.83 -41.39
C TYR A 351 -1.24 -3.13 -40.01
N ARG A 352 0.09 -3.21 -39.87
CA ARG A 352 0.72 -3.45 -38.56
C ARG A 352 0.34 -2.39 -37.53
N LYS A 353 0.31 -1.12 -37.93
CA LYS A 353 -0.08 -0.01 -37.05
C LYS A 353 -1.51 -0.17 -36.56
N ILE A 354 -2.46 -0.34 -37.49
CA ILE A 354 -3.89 -0.43 -37.11
C ILE A 354 -4.25 -1.71 -36.38
N VAL A 355 -3.55 -2.81 -36.63
CA VAL A 355 -3.73 -4.07 -35.90
C VAL A 355 -3.30 -3.93 -34.45
N ALA A 356 -2.18 -3.24 -34.18
CA ALA A 356 -1.75 -2.96 -32.81
C ALA A 356 -2.80 -2.14 -32.04
N GLU A 357 -3.32 -1.07 -32.66
CA GLU A 357 -4.37 -0.22 -32.06
C GLU A 357 -5.69 -0.98 -31.87
N ALA A 358 -6.07 -1.81 -32.84
CA ALA A 358 -7.27 -2.64 -32.74
C ALA A 358 -7.17 -3.57 -31.53
N GLU A 359 -6.04 -4.24 -31.35
CA GLU A 359 -5.78 -5.14 -30.23
C GLU A 359 -5.79 -4.41 -28.88
N GLU A 360 -5.06 -3.30 -28.76
CA GLU A 360 -4.94 -2.54 -27.51
C GLU A 360 -6.30 -2.05 -27.00
N TYR A 361 -7.15 -1.53 -27.90
CA TYR A 361 -8.42 -0.92 -27.54
C TYR A 361 -9.64 -1.84 -27.73
N ASN A 362 -9.43 -3.06 -28.23
CA ASN A 362 -10.47 -4.03 -28.60
C ASN A 362 -11.56 -3.40 -29.50
N VAL A 363 -11.14 -2.72 -30.56
CA VAL A 363 -12.01 -2.07 -31.55
C VAL A 363 -11.71 -2.57 -32.95
N GLU A 364 -12.68 -2.51 -33.88
CA GLU A 364 -12.49 -2.76 -35.32
C GLU A 364 -11.75 -4.09 -35.65
N GLN A 365 -11.95 -5.14 -34.84
CA GLN A 365 -11.25 -6.43 -34.91
C GLN A 365 -11.39 -7.17 -36.26
N ASP A 366 -12.37 -6.80 -37.09
CA ASP A 366 -12.49 -7.30 -38.47
C ASP A 366 -11.21 -7.02 -39.30
N ILE A 367 -10.36 -6.09 -38.88
CA ILE A 367 -9.08 -5.78 -39.53
C ILE A 367 -8.12 -6.98 -39.61
N PHE A 368 -8.23 -7.95 -38.69
CA PHE A 368 -7.42 -9.17 -38.76
C PHE A 368 -7.73 -9.99 -40.01
N TYR A 369 -9.00 -10.03 -40.45
CA TYR A 369 -9.38 -10.71 -41.68
C TYR A 369 -8.74 -10.05 -42.90
N ASP A 370 -8.84 -8.73 -42.98
CA ASP A 370 -8.28 -7.95 -44.09
C ASP A 370 -6.76 -8.11 -44.14
N TYR A 371 -6.09 -8.06 -42.99
CA TYR A 371 -4.64 -8.22 -42.94
C TYR A 371 -4.20 -9.64 -43.28
N ALA A 372 -4.88 -10.67 -42.74
CA ALA A 372 -4.63 -12.06 -43.09
C ALA A 372 -4.80 -12.32 -44.60
N LYS A 373 -5.87 -11.77 -45.20
CA LYS A 373 -6.11 -11.84 -46.64
C LYS A 373 -5.00 -11.16 -47.43
N PHE A 374 -4.55 -9.98 -47.00
CA PHE A 374 -3.42 -9.27 -47.61
C PHE A 374 -2.13 -10.10 -47.55
N LEU A 375 -1.77 -10.63 -46.37
CA LEU A 375 -0.58 -11.46 -46.17
C LEU A 375 -0.61 -12.74 -47.02
N GLY A 376 -1.79 -13.38 -47.11
CA GLY A 376 -2.01 -14.54 -47.96
C GLY A 376 -1.74 -14.25 -49.45
N LYS A 377 -2.17 -13.09 -49.97
CA LYS A 377 -1.84 -12.66 -51.34
C LYS A 377 -0.33 -12.48 -51.55
N GLN A 378 0.40 -12.08 -50.52
CA GLN A 378 1.87 -11.98 -50.53
C GLN A 378 2.58 -13.32 -50.26
N LYS A 379 1.84 -14.43 -50.20
CA LYS A 379 2.36 -15.78 -49.88
C LYS A 379 3.01 -15.89 -48.50
N ARG A 380 2.75 -14.95 -47.59
CA ARG A 380 3.18 -14.98 -46.18
C ARG A 380 2.18 -15.79 -45.35
N PHE A 381 2.03 -17.07 -45.68
CA PHE A 381 0.92 -17.90 -45.19
C PHE A 381 0.92 -18.11 -43.67
N GLN A 382 2.09 -18.31 -43.04
CA GLN A 382 2.18 -18.53 -41.60
C GLN A 382 1.71 -17.31 -40.79
N GLU A 383 2.13 -16.11 -41.20
CA GLU A 383 1.70 -14.87 -40.55
C GLU A 383 0.21 -14.60 -40.80
N ALA A 384 -0.28 -14.89 -42.00
CA ALA A 384 -1.70 -14.77 -42.31
C ALA A 384 -2.57 -15.70 -41.44
N ILE A 385 -2.12 -16.95 -41.23
CA ILE A 385 -2.81 -17.93 -40.38
C ILE A 385 -2.90 -17.41 -38.94
N CYS A 386 -1.82 -16.84 -38.40
CA CYS A 386 -1.82 -16.27 -37.05
C CYS A 386 -2.95 -15.25 -36.84
N TYR A 387 -3.11 -14.29 -37.75
CA TYR A 387 -4.18 -13.29 -37.64
C TYR A 387 -5.58 -13.87 -37.89
N ALA A 388 -5.72 -14.82 -38.83
CA ALA A 388 -7.00 -15.46 -39.11
C ALA A 388 -7.46 -16.35 -37.94
N GLU A 389 -6.57 -17.13 -37.34
CA GLU A 389 -6.85 -17.94 -36.14
C GLU A 389 -7.16 -17.05 -34.93
N LYS A 390 -6.48 -15.89 -34.79
CA LYS A 390 -6.79 -14.91 -33.74
C LYS A 390 -8.22 -14.39 -33.88
N LEU A 391 -8.65 -14.05 -35.09
CA LEU A 391 -10.04 -13.65 -35.33
C LEU A 391 -11.03 -14.81 -35.10
N GLN A 392 -10.67 -16.04 -35.49
CA GLN A 392 -11.50 -17.22 -35.24
C GLN A 392 -11.70 -17.44 -33.74
N ALA A 393 -10.65 -17.31 -32.94
CA ALA A 393 -10.73 -17.44 -31.49
C ALA A 393 -11.68 -16.40 -30.87
N LEU A 394 -11.73 -15.18 -31.41
CA LEU A 394 -12.69 -14.15 -30.98
C LEU A 394 -14.14 -14.50 -31.35
N TYR A 395 -14.35 -15.22 -32.46
CA TYR A 395 -15.67 -15.72 -32.85
C TYR A 395 -16.11 -16.88 -31.95
N GLU A 396 -15.20 -17.79 -31.62
CA GLU A 396 -15.46 -18.98 -30.80
C GLU A 396 -15.64 -18.64 -29.30
N SER A 397 -14.91 -17.66 -28.77
CA SER A 397 -15.05 -17.19 -27.39
C SER A 397 -16.36 -16.43 -27.14
N GLY A 398 -17.06 -16.03 -28.21
CA GLY A 398 -18.21 -15.15 -28.17
C GLY A 398 -17.88 -13.67 -27.93
N SER A 399 -16.59 -13.30 -27.91
CA SER A 399 -16.14 -11.90 -27.82
C SER A 399 -16.60 -11.07 -29.02
N LEU A 400 -16.73 -11.70 -30.18
CA LEU A 400 -17.36 -11.15 -31.37
C LEU A 400 -18.48 -12.09 -31.83
N GLN A 401 -19.60 -11.51 -32.23
CA GLN A 401 -20.74 -12.24 -32.78
C GLN A 401 -20.83 -11.97 -34.28
N PRO A 402 -20.04 -12.68 -35.12
CA PRO A 402 -20.08 -12.50 -36.56
C PRO A 402 -21.41 -13.00 -37.14
N SER A 403 -21.79 -12.46 -38.30
CA SER A 403 -22.82 -13.11 -39.11
C SER A 403 -22.29 -14.43 -39.67
N GLU A 404 -23.18 -15.39 -39.93
CA GLU A 404 -22.81 -16.67 -40.56
C GLU A 404 -21.99 -16.46 -41.85
N ARG A 405 -22.31 -15.41 -42.61
CA ARG A 405 -21.54 -15.01 -43.81
C ARG A 405 -20.07 -14.70 -43.48
N LYS A 406 -19.80 -13.92 -42.43
CA LYS A 406 -18.43 -13.58 -42.01
C LYS A 406 -17.69 -14.82 -41.50
N THR A 407 -18.38 -15.68 -40.74
CA THR A 407 -17.82 -16.97 -40.28
C THR A 407 -17.41 -17.85 -41.47
N ALA A 408 -18.28 -18.02 -42.47
CA ALA A 408 -17.96 -18.78 -43.67
C ALA A 408 -16.81 -18.16 -44.48
N ALA A 409 -16.74 -16.82 -44.55
CA ALA A 409 -15.65 -16.13 -45.23
C ALA A 409 -14.30 -16.35 -44.54
N LEU A 410 -14.25 -16.27 -43.20
CA LEU A 410 -13.04 -16.54 -42.42
C LEU A 410 -12.57 -17.99 -42.55
N LEU A 411 -13.50 -18.95 -42.43
CA LEU A 411 -13.20 -20.37 -42.63
C LEU A 411 -12.67 -20.66 -44.03
N ASN A 412 -13.28 -20.06 -45.06
CA ASN A 412 -12.78 -20.20 -46.42
C ASN A 412 -11.38 -19.58 -46.59
N LEU A 413 -11.10 -18.44 -45.95
CA LEU A 413 -9.77 -17.84 -45.94
C LEU A 413 -8.75 -18.77 -45.27
N LEU A 414 -9.06 -19.30 -44.08
CA LEU A 414 -8.21 -20.30 -43.39
C LEU A 414 -7.95 -21.53 -44.26
N GLY A 415 -8.97 -22.02 -44.96
CA GLY A 415 -8.83 -23.13 -45.91
C GLY A 415 -7.80 -22.83 -47.01
N ILE A 416 -7.86 -21.64 -47.61
CA ILE A 416 -6.87 -21.19 -48.61
C ILE A 416 -5.47 -21.08 -47.99
N LEU A 417 -5.35 -20.51 -46.80
CA LEU A 417 -4.07 -20.29 -46.13
C LEU A 417 -3.41 -21.60 -45.71
N TYR A 418 -4.16 -22.56 -45.15
CA TYR A 418 -3.66 -23.90 -44.84
C TYR A 418 -3.27 -24.68 -46.09
N SER A 419 -3.99 -24.50 -47.22
CA SER A 419 -3.57 -25.06 -48.51
C SER A 419 -2.19 -24.55 -48.93
N GLY A 420 -1.90 -23.26 -48.67
CA GLY A 420 -0.62 -22.63 -48.96
C GLY A 420 0.53 -23.14 -48.09
N THR A 421 0.24 -23.73 -46.94
CA THR A 421 1.22 -24.38 -46.05
C THR A 421 1.25 -25.90 -46.17
N TYR A 422 0.56 -26.47 -47.17
CA TYR A 422 0.44 -27.91 -47.39
C TYR A 422 -0.28 -28.66 -46.25
N THR A 423 -0.98 -27.95 -45.37
CA THR A 423 -1.76 -28.54 -44.27
C THR A 423 -3.16 -28.91 -44.77
N TYR A 424 -3.23 -29.85 -45.70
CA TYR A 424 -4.45 -30.13 -46.48
C TYR A 424 -5.63 -30.64 -45.63
N ALA A 425 -5.38 -31.39 -44.56
CA ALA A 425 -6.44 -31.88 -43.69
C ALA A 425 -7.24 -30.71 -43.06
N LYS A 426 -6.53 -29.75 -42.44
CA LYS A 426 -7.16 -28.52 -41.92
C LYS A 426 -7.80 -27.69 -43.02
N ALA A 427 -7.16 -27.62 -44.19
CA ALA A 427 -7.71 -26.87 -45.32
C ALA A 427 -9.08 -27.42 -45.77
N VAL A 428 -9.19 -28.75 -45.89
CA VAL A 428 -10.43 -29.45 -46.25
C VAL A 428 -11.49 -29.26 -45.17
N GLU A 429 -11.12 -29.35 -43.89
CA GLU A 429 -12.03 -29.11 -42.76
C GLU A 429 -12.62 -27.69 -42.82
N CYS A 430 -11.77 -26.66 -42.90
CA CYS A 430 -12.24 -25.27 -42.94
C CYS A 430 -13.12 -25.00 -44.18
N CYS A 431 -12.74 -25.51 -45.36
CA CYS A 431 -13.54 -25.34 -46.57
C CYS A 431 -14.88 -26.09 -46.51
N THR A 432 -14.93 -27.28 -45.89
CA THR A 432 -16.17 -28.04 -45.68
C THR A 432 -17.12 -27.29 -44.76
N ASN A 433 -16.61 -26.78 -43.62
CA ASN A 433 -17.42 -26.00 -42.68
C ASN A 433 -17.95 -24.70 -43.33
N ALA A 434 -17.12 -24.01 -44.12
CA ALA A 434 -17.56 -22.83 -44.87
C ALA A 434 -18.65 -23.17 -45.92
N LEU A 435 -18.51 -24.30 -46.60
CA LEU A 435 -19.46 -24.80 -47.59
C LEU A 435 -20.83 -25.08 -46.95
N GLU A 436 -20.86 -25.76 -45.80
CA GLU A 436 -22.11 -26.05 -45.08
C GLU A 436 -22.87 -24.78 -44.69
N ILE A 437 -22.18 -23.77 -44.18
CA ILE A 437 -22.79 -22.49 -43.84
C ILE A 437 -23.36 -21.83 -45.11
N ARG A 438 -22.58 -21.79 -46.21
CA ARG A 438 -23.03 -21.17 -47.46
C ARG A 438 -24.17 -21.92 -48.15
N LYS A 439 -24.28 -23.24 -47.96
CA LYS A 439 -25.46 -24.02 -48.39
C LYS A 439 -26.71 -23.53 -47.68
N ARG A 440 -26.70 -23.43 -46.34
CA ARG A 440 -27.84 -22.92 -45.57
C ARG A 440 -28.21 -21.48 -45.96
N LEU A 441 -27.21 -20.64 -46.20
CA LEU A 441 -27.43 -19.26 -46.65
C LEU A 441 -28.02 -19.21 -48.06
N ALA A 442 -27.58 -20.05 -48.99
CA ALA A 442 -28.13 -20.13 -50.34
C ALA A 442 -29.56 -20.69 -50.35
N GLU A 443 -29.91 -21.62 -49.47
CA GLU A 443 -31.30 -22.10 -49.33
C GLU A 443 -32.26 -20.97 -48.93
N THR A 444 -31.81 -20.04 -48.08
CA THR A 444 -32.64 -18.94 -47.58
C THR A 444 -32.64 -17.73 -48.51
N ASN A 445 -31.53 -17.43 -49.19
CA ASN A 445 -31.43 -16.35 -50.17
C ASN A 445 -30.50 -16.73 -51.32
N PRO A 446 -31.01 -17.51 -52.30
CA PRO A 446 -30.18 -18.05 -53.38
C PRO A 446 -29.44 -16.97 -54.17
N GLY A 447 -30.16 -15.92 -54.60
CA GLY A 447 -29.57 -14.86 -55.42
C GLY A 447 -28.42 -14.09 -54.76
N ALA A 448 -28.34 -14.08 -53.42
CA ALA A 448 -27.23 -13.43 -52.71
C ALA A 448 -26.04 -14.36 -52.45
N PHE A 449 -26.25 -15.68 -52.35
CA PHE A 449 -25.26 -16.61 -51.81
C PHE A 449 -24.86 -17.77 -52.73
N GLU A 450 -25.59 -18.03 -53.82
CA GLU A 450 -25.18 -19.01 -54.84
C GLU A 450 -23.76 -18.74 -55.39
N PRO A 451 -23.32 -17.49 -55.64
CA PRO A 451 -21.95 -17.22 -56.07
C PRO A 451 -20.91 -17.64 -55.02
N ASP A 452 -21.16 -17.33 -53.74
CA ASP A 452 -20.27 -17.70 -52.63
C ASP A 452 -20.26 -19.23 -52.41
N LEU A 453 -21.39 -19.89 -52.63
CA LEU A 453 -21.54 -21.34 -52.58
C LEU A 453 -20.69 -22.01 -53.67
N ALA A 454 -20.78 -21.55 -54.92
CA ALA A 454 -19.96 -22.04 -56.04
C ALA A 454 -18.45 -21.87 -55.78
N ILE A 455 -18.03 -20.73 -55.22
CA ILE A 455 -16.63 -20.50 -54.82
C ILE A 455 -16.16 -21.55 -53.80
N SER A 456 -17.02 -21.94 -52.86
CA SER A 456 -16.71 -22.94 -51.84
C SER A 456 -16.48 -24.32 -52.44
N TYR A 457 -17.37 -24.74 -53.36
CA TYR A 457 -17.20 -25.98 -54.12
C TYR A 457 -15.92 -25.98 -54.93
N ASN A 458 -15.63 -24.89 -55.65
CA ASN A 458 -14.40 -24.78 -56.42
C ASN A 458 -13.14 -24.85 -55.53
N ASN A 459 -13.15 -24.20 -54.36
CA ASN A 459 -12.02 -24.27 -53.42
C ASN A 459 -11.83 -25.68 -52.86
N LEU A 460 -12.91 -26.38 -52.52
CA LEU A 460 -12.85 -27.75 -52.04
C LEU A 460 -12.41 -28.73 -53.15
N GLY A 461 -12.88 -28.55 -54.38
CA GLY A 461 -12.43 -29.31 -55.55
C GLY A 461 -10.93 -29.12 -55.82
N ASN A 462 -10.43 -27.89 -55.69
CA ASN A 462 -8.99 -27.61 -55.79
C ASN A 462 -8.18 -28.30 -54.69
N LEU A 463 -8.72 -28.42 -53.47
CA LEU A 463 -8.06 -29.14 -52.38
C LEU A 463 -8.00 -30.64 -52.67
N TYR A 464 -9.13 -31.25 -53.08
CA TYR A 464 -9.17 -32.66 -53.44
C TYR A 464 -8.25 -33.02 -54.61
N SER A 465 -8.19 -32.14 -55.62
CA SER A 465 -7.25 -32.28 -56.74
C SER A 465 -5.79 -32.25 -56.27
N LYS A 466 -5.43 -31.32 -55.35
CA LYS A 466 -4.09 -31.27 -54.75
C LYS A 466 -3.75 -32.50 -53.91
N THR A 467 -4.75 -33.21 -53.36
CA THR A 467 -4.57 -34.45 -52.60
C THR A 467 -4.79 -35.73 -53.44
N ASN A 468 -4.92 -35.61 -54.77
CA ASN A 468 -5.18 -36.70 -55.71
C ASN A 468 -6.51 -37.48 -55.50
N ASP A 469 -7.50 -36.88 -54.82
CA ASP A 469 -8.86 -37.42 -54.73
C ASP A 469 -9.70 -36.89 -55.90
N PHE A 470 -9.38 -37.34 -57.11
CA PHE A 470 -9.95 -36.80 -58.34
C PHE A 470 -11.46 -37.01 -58.45
N ALA A 471 -12.00 -38.09 -57.86
CA ALA A 471 -13.44 -38.36 -57.87
C ALA A 471 -14.21 -37.27 -57.10
N LYS A 472 -13.75 -36.90 -55.89
CA LYS A 472 -14.38 -35.81 -55.14
C LYS A 472 -14.10 -34.44 -55.75
N ALA A 473 -12.96 -34.26 -56.40
CA ALA A 473 -12.67 -33.03 -57.13
C ALA A 473 -13.67 -32.83 -58.28
N GLU A 474 -13.91 -33.87 -59.10
CA GLU A 474 -14.91 -33.86 -60.17
C GLU A 474 -16.31 -33.58 -59.64
N GLU A 475 -16.72 -34.24 -58.54
CA GLU A 475 -18.00 -33.96 -57.88
C GLU A 475 -18.13 -32.48 -57.50
N CYS A 476 -17.09 -31.89 -56.89
CA CYS A 476 -17.11 -30.48 -56.52
C CYS A 476 -17.17 -29.55 -57.74
N TYR A 477 -16.44 -29.83 -58.82
CA TYR A 477 -16.41 -28.97 -60.01
C TYR A 477 -17.72 -29.02 -60.82
N THR A 478 -18.51 -30.07 -60.69
CA THR A 478 -19.81 -30.21 -61.35
C THR A 478 -20.96 -29.53 -60.60
N LYS A 479 -20.73 -29.13 -59.35
CA LYS A 479 -21.66 -28.34 -58.53
C LYS A 479 -21.40 -26.85 -58.72
#